data_AF-A0A9E4KM08-F1
#
_entry.id   AF-A0A9E4KM08-F1
#
_cell.length_a   1.000
_cell.length_b   1.000
_cell.length_c   1.000
_cell.angle_alpha   90.00
_cell.angle_beta   90.00
_cell.angle_gamma   90.00
#
_symmetry.space_group_name_H-M   'P 1'
#
loop_
_entity.id
_entity.type
_entity.pdbx_description
1 polymer ?
#
loop_
_entity_poly.entity_id
_entity_poly.type
_entity_poly.pdbx_seq_one_letter_code
_entity_poly.pdbx_strand_id
1 'polypeptide(L)'
;MVVGNLYGAFATTVVVATSAAASAAFAELTYDNHVIDLGEVVSRTVLHGRLTGGDTDDLIVFTHADRARWMAVYAYDGKTWSRRHVGEVAPEIIFVDMMNLGGQDRLLALRRGRIDWIDPKTWEPRPWLTAASMYNLAPPDVPELDIA
;
A
#
# COMPACT_ATOMS: atom_id res chain seq x y z
N MET A 1 8.56 9.23 -43.67
CA MET A 1 7.56 9.79 -42.74
C MET A 1 6.70 8.64 -42.26
N VAL A 2 6.89 8.25 -40.99
CA VAL A 2 6.06 7.51 -40.00
C VAL A 2 7.10 7.15 -38.92
N VAL A 3 7.51 8.09 -38.06
CA VAL A 3 6.99 8.35 -36.70
C VAL A 3 6.81 7.05 -35.91
N GLY A 4 7.71 6.84 -34.93
CA GLY A 4 7.82 5.63 -34.14
C GLY A 4 6.85 5.54 -32.96
N ASN A 5 7.01 4.46 -32.19
CA ASN A 5 6.64 4.39 -30.80
C ASN A 5 7.57 3.37 -30.12
N LEU A 6 8.64 3.89 -29.51
CA LEU A 6 9.43 3.21 -28.49
C LEU A 6 8.60 3.26 -27.20
N TYR A 7 7.77 2.27 -26.94
CA TYR A 7 7.28 2.04 -25.58
C TYR A 7 8.43 1.40 -24.80
N GLY A 8 9.17 2.24 -24.07
CA GLY A 8 10.13 1.79 -23.08
C GLY A 8 9.40 1.10 -21.94
N ALA A 9 9.74 -0.15 -21.69
CA ALA A 9 9.36 -0.89 -20.49
C ALA A 9 9.98 -0.19 -19.27
N PHE A 10 9.16 0.16 -18.27
CA PHE A 10 9.63 0.75 -17.03
C PHE A 10 9.45 -0.25 -15.89
N ALA A 11 10.44 -1.12 -15.70
CA ALA A 11 10.58 -1.90 -14.48
C ALA A 11 10.76 -0.94 -13.31
N THR A 12 9.91 -1.07 -12.28
CA THR A 12 9.86 -0.09 -11.20
C THR A 12 10.28 -0.70 -9.87
N THR A 13 11.39 -0.19 -9.35
CA THR A 13 11.98 -0.58 -8.06
C THR A 13 11.46 0.31 -6.92
N VAL A 14 11.11 -0.30 -5.78
CA VAL A 14 10.97 0.42 -4.50
C VAL A 14 12.23 0.18 -3.67
N VAL A 15 12.89 1.25 -3.22
CA VAL A 15 14.03 1.21 -2.30
C VAL A 15 13.53 1.54 -0.90
N VAL A 16 13.78 0.66 0.06
CA VAL A 16 13.43 0.88 1.47
C VAL A 16 14.69 0.89 2.31
N ALA A 17 14.82 1.93 3.14
CA ALA A 17 15.94 2.15 4.04
C ALA A 17 15.52 1.81 5.49
N THR A 18 16.24 0.88 6.14
CA THR A 18 16.11 0.63 7.58
C THR A 18 17.33 1.18 8.32
N SER A 19 17.12 1.91 9.43
CA SER A 19 18.21 2.49 10.21
C SER A 19 18.54 1.65 11.44
N ALA A 20 19.83 1.42 11.68
CA ALA A 20 20.34 0.92 12.96
C ALA A 20 20.65 2.11 13.87
N ALA A 21 20.07 2.15 15.07
CA ALA A 21 20.32 3.21 16.04
C ALA A 21 21.73 3.05 16.66
N ALA A 22 22.73 3.76 16.12
CA ALA A 22 24.03 3.93 16.75
C ALA A 22 24.11 5.30 17.44
N SER A 23 24.45 5.27 18.73
CA SER A 23 24.60 6.46 19.58
C SER A 23 25.77 7.35 19.15
N ALA A 24 25.45 8.65 19.00
CA ALA A 24 26.29 9.84 19.13
C ALA A 24 27.73 9.82 18.57
N ALA A 25 27.89 10.22 17.31
CA ALA A 25 28.96 11.10 16.77
C ALA A 25 28.91 11.04 15.23
N PHE A 26 28.21 11.95 14.55
CA PHE A 26 28.08 12.03 13.07
C PHE A 26 28.36 10.70 12.35
N ALA A 27 27.68 9.64 12.78
CA ALA A 27 27.82 8.34 12.15
C ALA A 27 27.21 8.54 10.78
N GLU A 28 28.02 8.31 9.74
CA GLU A 28 27.52 8.06 8.40
C GLU A 28 26.34 7.11 8.57
N LEU A 29 25.12 7.59 8.27
CA LEU A 29 23.91 6.81 8.48
C LEU A 29 23.98 5.63 7.52
N THR A 30 24.47 4.50 8.01
CA THR A 30 24.49 3.25 7.27
C THR A 30 23.05 2.76 7.21
N TYR A 31 22.41 3.01 6.07
CA TYR A 31 21.09 2.48 5.78
C TYR A 31 21.26 1.16 5.04
N ASP A 32 20.60 0.11 5.53
CA ASP A 32 20.39 -1.07 4.72
C ASP A 32 19.35 -0.72 3.65
N ASN A 33 19.75 -0.82 2.38
CA ASN A 33 18.89 -0.55 1.24
C ASN A 33 18.37 -1.86 0.66
N HIS A 34 17.05 -2.03 0.66
CA HIS A 34 16.40 -3.19 0.06
C HIS A 34 15.60 -2.77 -1.17
N VAL A 35 15.67 -3.60 -2.22
CA VAL A 35 14.95 -3.41 -3.47
C VAL A 35 13.84 -4.46 -3.56
N ILE A 36 12.61 -4.00 -3.73
CA ILE A 36 11.47 -4.85 -4.09
C ILE A 36 11.05 -4.50 -5.52
N ASP A 37 11.10 -5.51 -6.39
CA ASP A 37 10.55 -5.43 -7.74
C ASP A 37 9.05 -5.75 -7.70
N LEU A 38 8.24 -4.80 -8.17
CA LEU A 38 6.78 -4.88 -8.18
C LEU A 38 6.23 -5.25 -9.57
N GLY A 39 7.09 -5.37 -10.58
CA GLY A 39 6.67 -5.50 -11.98
C GLY A 39 6.15 -4.20 -12.59
N GLU A 40 5.50 -4.32 -13.75
CA GLU A 40 4.88 -3.19 -14.46
C GLU A 40 3.46 -2.95 -13.95
N VAL A 41 3.16 -1.71 -13.52
CA VAL A 41 1.86 -1.32 -12.96
C VAL A 41 1.46 0.07 -13.46
N VAL A 42 0.16 0.31 -13.63
CA VAL A 42 -0.36 1.60 -14.14
C VAL A 42 -0.23 2.71 -13.10
N SER A 43 -0.54 2.39 -11.85
CA SER A 43 -0.36 3.28 -10.70
C SER A 43 -0.08 2.47 -9.45
N ARG A 44 0.52 3.11 -8.44
CA ARG A 44 0.83 2.49 -7.15
C ARG A 44 0.61 3.42 -5.98
N THR A 45 0.06 2.87 -4.91
CA THR A 45 0.04 3.49 -3.58
C THR A 45 0.84 2.62 -2.65
N VAL A 46 1.84 3.19 -1.97
CA VAL A 46 2.65 2.49 -0.98
C VAL A 46 2.32 3.06 0.39
N LEU A 47 1.89 2.18 1.30
CA LEU A 47 1.72 2.48 2.71
C LEU A 47 2.75 1.67 3.51
N HIS A 48 3.08 2.15 4.70
CA HIS A 48 3.91 1.41 5.65
C HIS A 48 3.27 1.43 7.04
N GLY A 49 3.56 0.41 7.84
CA GLY A 49 3.13 0.27 9.22
C GLY A 49 3.22 -1.17 9.71
N ARG A 50 3.09 -1.40 11.02
CA ARG A 50 3.25 -2.73 11.63
C ARG A 50 1.96 -3.54 11.61
N LEU A 51 1.44 -3.77 10.41
CA LEU A 51 0.19 -4.48 10.17
C LEU A 51 0.26 -5.96 10.61
N THR A 52 1.37 -6.63 10.36
CA THR A 52 1.63 -8.04 10.71
C THR A 52 2.29 -8.21 12.08
N GLY A 53 2.66 -7.10 12.74
CA GLY A 53 3.23 -7.07 14.08
C GLY A 53 4.72 -7.41 14.16
N GLY A 54 5.46 -7.33 13.05
CA GLY A 54 6.91 -7.45 13.03
C GLY A 54 7.63 -6.24 13.67
N ASP A 55 8.93 -6.39 13.88
CA ASP A 55 9.78 -5.32 14.44
C ASP A 55 10.07 -4.19 13.44
N THR A 56 9.99 -4.50 12.15
CA THR A 56 10.07 -3.55 11.04
C THR A 56 8.67 -3.37 10.44
N ASP A 57 8.36 -2.15 10.01
CA ASP A 57 7.12 -1.84 9.32
C ASP A 57 6.95 -2.75 8.10
N ASP A 58 5.72 -3.23 7.89
CA ASP A 58 5.34 -3.87 6.64
C ASP A 58 5.22 -2.82 5.54
N LEU A 59 5.42 -3.26 4.30
CA LEU A 59 5.10 -2.47 3.11
C LEU A 59 3.81 -3.01 2.51
N ILE A 60 2.83 -2.13 2.35
CA ILE A 60 1.56 -2.45 1.70
C ILE A 60 1.54 -1.72 0.38
N VAL A 61 1.54 -2.48 -0.70
CA VAL A 61 1.57 -1.97 -2.06
C VAL A 61 0.23 -2.23 -2.70
N PHE A 62 -0.45 -1.16 -3.08
CA PHE A 62 -1.62 -1.21 -3.94
C PHE A 62 -1.16 -0.93 -5.36
N THR A 63 -1.62 -1.76 -6.30
CA THR A 63 -1.28 -1.65 -7.72
C THR A 63 -2.55 -1.69 -8.54
N HIS A 64 -2.59 -0.92 -9.64
CA HIS A 64 -3.65 -1.01 -10.62
C HIS A 64 -3.10 -1.73 -11.87
N ALA A 65 -3.69 -2.87 -12.21
CA ALA A 65 -3.38 -3.64 -13.41
C ALA A 65 -4.69 -4.18 -14.02
N ASP A 66 -4.87 -4.08 -15.34
CA ASP A 66 -5.98 -4.69 -16.08
C ASP A 66 -7.40 -4.40 -15.54
N ARG A 67 -7.65 -3.15 -15.10
CA ARG A 67 -8.91 -2.69 -14.47
C ARG A 67 -9.21 -3.30 -13.08
N ALA A 68 -8.27 -4.05 -12.52
CA ALA A 68 -8.34 -4.55 -11.15
C ALA A 68 -7.30 -3.83 -10.28
N ARG A 69 -7.63 -3.67 -9.00
CA ARG A 69 -6.69 -3.20 -7.99
C ARG A 69 -6.22 -4.38 -7.18
N TRP A 70 -4.92 -4.49 -6.96
CA TRP A 70 -4.30 -5.57 -6.20
C TRP A 70 -3.58 -5.00 -5.00
N MET A 71 -3.69 -5.68 -3.87
CA MET A 71 -2.92 -5.40 -2.67
C MET A 71 -1.88 -6.49 -2.47
N ALA A 72 -0.63 -6.09 -2.25
CA ALA A 72 0.43 -6.97 -1.81
C ALA A 72 1.02 -6.45 -0.49
N VAL A 73 1.17 -7.34 0.49
CA VAL A 73 1.81 -7.01 1.78
C VAL A 73 3.16 -7.72 1.84
N TYR A 74 4.20 -6.94 2.11
CA TYR A 74 5.56 -7.43 2.30
C TYR A 74 5.99 -7.18 3.74
N ALA A 75 6.56 -8.21 4.37
CA ALA A 75 7.11 -8.11 5.72
C ALA A 75 8.60 -8.44 5.69
N TYR A 76 9.38 -7.73 6.49
CA TYR A 76 10.80 -8.00 6.68
C TYR A 76 11.00 -8.97 7.84
N ASP A 77 11.76 -10.05 7.61
CA ASP A 77 12.05 -11.07 8.64
C ASP A 77 13.39 -10.83 9.37
N GLY A 78 14.01 -9.67 9.16
CA GLY A 78 15.35 -9.34 9.64
C GLY A 78 16.46 -9.61 8.63
N LYS A 79 16.17 -10.30 7.51
CA LYS A 79 17.13 -10.59 6.45
C LYS A 79 16.61 -10.26 5.05
N THR A 80 15.34 -10.58 4.78
CA THR A 80 14.73 -10.38 3.48
C THR A 80 13.29 -9.90 3.61
N TRP A 81 12.85 -9.15 2.60
CA TRP A 81 11.44 -8.89 2.38
C TRP A 81 10.79 -10.12 1.79
N SER A 82 9.64 -10.51 2.35
CA SER A 82 8.85 -11.63 1.85
C SER A 82 7.40 -11.19 1.69
N ARG A 83 6.77 -11.64 0.60
CA ARG A 83 5.36 -11.33 0.31
C ARG A 83 4.47 -12.21 1.19
N ARG A 84 3.76 -11.58 2.13
CA ARG A 84 2.87 -12.24 3.10
C ARG A 84 1.45 -12.43 2.59
N HIS A 85 0.97 -11.51 1.77
CA HIS A 85 -0.36 -11.56 1.19
C HIS A 85 -0.38 -10.95 -0.19
N VAL A 86 -1.22 -11.51 -1.06
CA VAL A 86 -1.67 -10.89 -2.31
C VAL A 86 -3.15 -11.16 -2.45
N GLY A 87 -3.91 -10.11 -2.75
CA GLY A 87 -5.34 -10.22 -2.95
C GLY A 87 -5.86 -9.10 -3.83
N GLU A 88 -6.98 -9.36 -4.50
CA GLU A 88 -7.71 -8.33 -5.20
C GLU A 88 -8.39 -7.40 -4.20
N VAL A 89 -8.35 -6.09 -4.47
CA VAL A 89 -8.99 -5.06 -3.67
C VAL A 89 -10.37 -4.84 -4.23
N ALA A 90 -11.37 -5.05 -3.37
CA ALA A 90 -12.76 -4.91 -3.75
C ALA A 90 -13.04 -3.53 -4.38
N PRO A 91 -13.79 -3.46 -5.49
CA PRO A 91 -13.99 -2.22 -6.26
C PRO A 91 -14.69 -1.12 -5.44
N GLU A 92 -15.46 -1.48 -4.41
CA GLU A 92 -16.13 -0.52 -3.52
C GLU A 92 -15.21 0.22 -2.55
N ILE A 93 -13.95 -0.19 -2.42
CA ILE A 93 -12.95 0.51 -1.59
C ILE A 93 -12.49 1.74 -2.36
N ILE A 94 -12.63 2.92 -1.77
CA ILE A 94 -12.30 4.19 -2.41
C ILE A 94 -10.90 4.65 -2.00
N PHE A 95 -10.57 4.46 -0.72
CA PHE A 95 -9.33 4.94 -0.14
C PHE A 95 -8.85 3.96 0.93
N VAL A 96 -7.54 3.92 1.10
CA VAL A 96 -6.85 3.06 2.08
C VAL A 96 -5.82 3.90 2.81
N ASP A 97 -5.69 3.66 4.11
CA ASP A 97 -4.72 4.36 4.96
C ASP A 97 -4.28 3.48 6.12
N MET A 98 -3.16 3.81 6.74
CA MET A 98 -2.69 3.16 7.96
C MET A 98 -3.01 4.04 9.17
N MET A 99 -3.60 3.44 10.20
CA MET A 99 -3.88 4.13 11.46
C MET A 99 -3.49 3.26 12.64
N ASN A 100 -2.88 3.87 13.65
CA ASN A 100 -2.71 3.20 14.95
C ASN A 100 -4.02 3.25 15.75
N LEU A 101 -4.59 2.07 16.02
CA LEU A 101 -5.81 1.90 16.80
C LEU A 101 -5.55 0.96 17.96
N GLY A 102 -5.59 1.49 19.19
CA GLY A 102 -5.37 0.72 20.41
C GLY A 102 -3.95 0.16 20.51
N GLY A 103 -2.94 0.90 20.02
CA GLY A 103 -1.54 0.47 20.03
C GLY A 103 -1.17 -0.52 18.93
N GLN A 104 -2.09 -0.80 17.99
CA GLN A 104 -1.85 -1.67 16.85
C GLN A 104 -2.12 -0.93 15.56
N ASP A 105 -1.21 -1.06 14.59
CA ASP A 105 -1.44 -0.51 13.27
C ASP A 105 -2.53 -1.33 12.56
N ARG A 106 -3.43 -0.59 11.91
CA ARG A 106 -4.60 -1.11 11.21
C ARG A 106 -4.67 -0.48 9.84
N LEU A 107 -4.77 -1.33 8.83
CA LEU A 107 -5.06 -0.90 7.47
C LEU A 107 -6.55 -0.60 7.36
N LEU A 108 -6.89 0.68 7.22
CA LEU A 108 -8.25 1.14 7.01
C LEU A 108 -8.62 1.03 5.53
N ALA A 109 -9.87 0.64 5.28
CA ALA A 109 -10.49 0.63 3.97
C ALA A 109 -11.77 1.47 4.02
N LEU A 110 -11.73 2.63 3.39
CA LEU A 110 -12.88 3.52 3.26
C LEU A 110 -13.77 3.05 2.11
N ARG A 111 -15.06 2.89 2.39
CA ARG A 111 -16.10 2.58 1.42
C ARG A 111 -17.19 3.64 1.47
N ARG A 112 -18.10 3.62 0.50
CA ARG A 112 -19.30 4.47 0.55
C ARG A 112 -20.09 4.15 1.82
N GLY A 113 -20.16 5.10 2.75
CA GLY A 113 -20.99 4.99 3.96
C GLY A 113 -20.37 4.25 5.15
N ARG A 114 -19.15 3.69 5.04
CA ARG A 114 -18.50 2.99 6.15
C ARG A 114 -16.98 2.93 6.04
N ILE A 115 -16.34 2.76 7.19
CA ILE A 115 -14.92 2.45 7.30
C ILE A 115 -14.81 1.05 7.88
N ASP A 116 -14.07 0.19 7.18
CA ASP A 116 -13.66 -1.13 7.65
C ASP A 116 -12.15 -1.07 7.97
N TRP A 117 -11.65 -1.97 8.81
CA TRP A 117 -10.20 -2.26 8.90
C TRP A 117 -9.94 -3.69 8.42
N ILE A 118 -8.80 -3.93 7.78
CA ILE A 118 -8.43 -5.25 7.28
C ILE A 118 -7.77 -6.06 8.41
N ASP A 119 -8.34 -7.23 8.72
CA ASP A 119 -7.78 -8.14 9.72
C ASP A 119 -6.52 -8.83 9.16
N PRO A 120 -5.31 -8.55 9.66
CA PRO A 120 -4.08 -9.11 9.08
C PRO A 120 -3.95 -10.62 9.25
N LYS A 121 -4.79 -11.25 10.08
CA LYS A 121 -4.80 -12.71 10.25
C LYS A 121 -5.62 -13.42 9.19
N THR A 122 -6.70 -12.79 8.74
CA THR A 122 -7.64 -13.39 7.78
C THR A 122 -7.65 -12.68 6.42
N TRP A 123 -7.09 -11.47 6.35
CA TRP A 123 -7.14 -10.53 5.23
C TRP A 123 -8.57 -10.11 4.85
N GLU A 124 -9.50 -10.28 5.79
CA GLU A 124 -10.91 -9.95 5.60
C GLU A 124 -11.22 -8.58 6.21
N PRO A 125 -12.12 -7.79 5.58
CA PRO A 125 -12.61 -6.55 6.16
C PRO A 125 -13.40 -6.79 7.45
N ARG A 126 -13.12 -5.98 8.47
CA ARG A 126 -13.85 -5.90 9.73
C ARG A 126 -14.56 -4.55 9.81
N PRO A 127 -15.90 -4.53 9.93
CA PRO A 127 -16.63 -3.28 10.12
C PRO A 127 -16.13 -2.54 11.35
N TRP A 128 -15.91 -1.23 11.21
CA TRP A 128 -15.52 -0.38 12.33
C TRP A 128 -16.55 0.70 12.63
N LEU A 129 -16.75 1.60 11.68
CA LEU A 129 -17.58 2.79 11.86
C LEU A 129 -18.50 2.97 10.65
N THR A 130 -19.76 3.27 10.92
CA THR A 130 -20.64 3.86 9.91
C THR A 130 -20.13 5.28 9.66
N ALA A 131 -19.66 5.54 8.44
CA ALA A 131 -19.21 6.85 8.04
C ALA A 131 -20.37 7.53 7.32
N ALA A 132 -21.03 8.49 7.97
CA ALA A 132 -21.83 9.48 7.24
C ALA A 132 -20.82 10.30 6.42
N SER A 133 -20.58 9.88 5.18
CA SER A 133 -19.55 10.44 4.31
C SER A 133 -19.70 11.97 4.24
N MET A 134 -18.67 12.71 4.69
CA MET A 134 -18.56 14.15 4.41
C MET A 134 -18.19 14.42 2.95
N TYR A 135 -17.77 13.39 2.21
CA TYR A 135 -17.55 13.45 0.79
C TYR A 135 -18.89 13.26 0.07
N ASN A 136 -19.31 14.26 -0.71
CA ASN A 136 -20.27 14.07 -1.78
C ASN A 136 -19.61 13.20 -2.83
N LEU A 137 -19.67 11.89 -2.61
CA LEU A 137 -19.26 10.91 -3.61
C LEU A 137 -20.15 11.10 -4.82
N ALA A 138 -19.54 11.36 -5.97
CA ALA A 138 -20.28 11.51 -7.20
C ALA A 138 -21.16 10.25 -7.41
N PRO A 139 -22.42 10.41 -7.85
CA PRO A 139 -23.27 9.27 -8.11
C PRO A 139 -22.60 8.35 -9.16
N PRO A 140 -22.92 7.04 -9.15
CA PRO A 140 -22.17 6.01 -9.89
C PRO A 140 -22.18 6.20 -11.43
N ASP A 141 -22.98 7.13 -11.93
CA ASP A 141 -23.10 7.56 -13.32
C ASP A 141 -22.15 8.72 -13.71
N VAL A 142 -21.40 9.26 -12.75
CA VAL A 142 -20.38 10.29 -13.00
C VAL A 142 -19.03 9.61 -13.26
N PRO A 143 -18.33 9.92 -14.37
CA PRO A 143 -17.00 9.38 -14.64
C PRO A 143 -16.04 9.72 -13.48
N GLU A 144 -15.44 8.70 -12.89
CA GLU A 144 -14.37 8.88 -11.91
C GLU A 144 -13.16 9.50 -12.63
N LEU A 145 -12.80 10.73 -12.27
CA LEU A 145 -11.59 11.36 -12.75
C LEU A 145 -10.41 10.83 -11.91
N ASP A 146 -9.67 9.88 -12.46
CA ASP A 146 -8.38 9.47 -11.91
C ASP A 146 -7.39 10.63 -12.09
N ILE A 147 -6.94 11.24 -10.99
CA ILE A 147 -5.84 12.22 -11.03
C ILE A 147 -4.55 11.41 -10.86
N ALA A 148 -3.79 11.29 -11.95
CA ALA A 148 -2.47 10.66 -12.02
C ALA A 148 -1.37 11.55 -11.42
#